data_AF-A0A3D1S910-F1
#
_entry.id   AF-A0A3D1S910-F1
#
_cell.length_a   1.000
_cell.length_b   1.000
_cell.length_c   1.000
_cell.angle_alpha   90.00
_cell.angle_beta   90.00
_cell.angle_gamma   90.00
#
_symmetry.space_group_name_H-M   'P 1'
#
loop_
_entity.id
_entity.type
_entity.pdbx_description
1 polymer ?
#
loop_
_entity_poly.entity_id
_entity_poly.type
_entity_poly.pdbx_seq_one_letter_code
_entity_poly.pdbx_strand_id
1 'polypeptide(L)'
;KEYQPYYLGWNVSASPQPPFHGIHHPNGGTKKVAIENDPLAIGSFDDPRYNMEPNGHWAVRAWDVAATEEGSSGSPLLDKEKRVLGALTGGESQCSSPPGPDVYSSLYKAWNITGSLGNPNSLKSYLDPGNSQFQQIDGFNPYLNQPYTRSSNYVATDSVIQSYYNSVPMFATNNTFGYNEFAEEFYASTPARL
;
A
#
# COMPACT_ATOMS: atom_id res chain seq x y z
N LYS A 1 2.41 17.22 17.65
CA LYS A 1 2.86 16.18 16.71
C LYS A 1 2.04 16.37 15.45
N GLU A 2 2.69 16.61 14.32
CA GLU A 2 2.03 16.76 13.03
C GLU A 2 2.70 15.80 12.06
N TYR A 3 1.89 15.07 11.30
CA TYR A 3 2.35 14.20 10.23
C TYR A 3 2.33 15.00 8.94
N GLN A 4 3.19 14.64 7.97
CA GLN A 4 3.17 15.23 6.62
C GLN A 4 2.66 14.20 5.60
N PRO A 5 1.37 13.79 5.68
CA PRO A 5 0.85 12.78 4.77
C PRO A 5 0.89 13.25 3.32
N TYR A 6 1.21 12.30 2.45
CA TYR A 6 0.95 12.40 1.02
C TYR A 6 -0.32 11.59 0.72
N TYR A 7 -1.31 12.21 0.09
CA TYR A 7 -2.53 11.53 -0.34
C TYR A 7 -2.30 10.95 -1.72
N LEU A 8 -2.19 9.62 -1.81
CA LEU A 8 -2.02 8.96 -3.09
C LEU A 8 -3.27 9.15 -3.96
N GLY A 9 -3.04 9.32 -5.26
CA GLY A 9 -4.10 9.29 -6.26
C GLY A 9 -4.60 7.86 -6.49
N TRP A 10 -5.56 7.69 -7.39
CA TRP A 10 -6.10 6.38 -7.74
C TRP A 10 -6.21 6.20 -9.25
N ASN A 11 -6.24 4.94 -9.69
CA ASN A 11 -6.40 4.56 -11.09
C ASN A 11 -7.37 3.37 -11.17
N VAL A 12 -8.48 3.56 -11.90
CA VAL A 12 -9.55 2.56 -12.11
C VAL A 12 -9.57 2.04 -13.54
N SER A 13 -8.50 2.23 -14.32
CA SER A 13 -8.40 1.66 -15.66
C SER A 13 -8.37 0.13 -15.62
N ALA A 14 -9.02 -0.50 -16.60
CA ALA A 14 -9.09 -1.95 -16.72
C ALA A 14 -7.77 -2.62 -17.16
N SER A 15 -6.82 -1.83 -17.67
CA SER A 15 -5.54 -2.32 -18.20
C SER A 15 -4.40 -1.36 -17.83
N PRO A 16 -4.07 -1.24 -16.54
CA PRO A 16 -2.92 -0.45 -16.12
C PRO A 16 -1.64 -1.13 -16.63
N GLN A 17 -0.60 -0.32 -16.89
CA GLN A 17 0.66 -0.80 -17.45
C GLN A 17 1.74 -0.85 -16.36
N PRO A 18 2.65 -1.85 -16.40
CA PRO A 18 3.77 -1.94 -15.47
C PRO A 18 4.74 -0.75 -15.61
N PRO A 19 5.65 -0.54 -14.65
CA PRO A 19 5.86 -1.33 -13.43
C PRO A 19 4.82 -1.06 -12.32
N PHE A 20 4.52 -2.08 -11.53
CA PHE A 20 3.66 -2.03 -10.35
C PHE A 20 4.47 -2.12 -9.07
N HIS A 21 3.97 -1.49 -8.00
CA HIS A 21 4.68 -1.41 -6.73
C HIS A 21 3.76 -1.74 -5.55
N GLY A 22 4.19 -2.61 -4.65
CA GLY A 22 3.60 -2.76 -3.32
C GLY A 22 4.40 -1.95 -2.31
N ILE A 23 3.77 -1.01 -1.59
CA ILE A 23 4.40 -0.30 -0.46
C ILE A 23 3.75 -0.79 0.83
N HIS A 24 4.46 -1.55 1.64
CA HIS A 24 3.84 -2.34 2.71
C HIS A 24 4.70 -2.43 3.99
N HIS A 25 4.09 -2.89 5.07
CA HIS A 25 4.70 -3.08 6.38
C HIS A 25 4.68 -4.57 6.77
N PRO A 26 5.57 -5.41 6.21
CA PRO A 26 5.58 -6.83 6.53
C PRO A 26 5.93 -7.03 8.00
N ASN A 27 5.15 -7.87 8.67
CA ASN A 27 5.14 -8.14 10.10
C ASN A 27 4.97 -6.88 10.97
N GLY A 28 4.37 -5.81 10.43
CA GLY A 28 4.28 -4.50 11.10
C GLY A 28 5.62 -3.77 11.22
N GLY A 29 6.67 -4.26 10.55
CA GLY A 29 8.01 -3.69 10.57
C GLY A 29 8.16 -2.46 9.68
N THR A 30 9.41 -2.03 9.45
CA THR A 30 9.71 -0.88 8.59
C THR A 30 9.16 -1.06 7.17
N LYS A 31 8.67 0.04 6.59
CA LYS A 31 8.09 0.12 5.24
C LYS A 31 9.05 -0.48 4.20
N LYS A 32 8.54 -1.36 3.34
CA LYS A 32 9.28 -1.99 2.24
C LYS A 32 8.57 -1.78 0.90
N VAL A 33 9.29 -2.06 -0.18
CA VAL A 33 8.78 -1.97 -1.56
C VAL A 33 9.00 -3.31 -2.27
N ALA A 34 7.94 -3.83 -2.89
CA ALA A 34 7.98 -4.93 -3.85
C ALA A 34 7.67 -4.40 -5.26
N ILE A 35 8.26 -4.98 -6.30
CA ILE A 35 8.15 -4.50 -7.69
C ILE A 35 7.79 -5.65 -8.62
N GLU A 36 6.82 -5.41 -9.50
CA GLU A 36 6.36 -6.31 -10.56
C GLU A 36 6.43 -5.56 -11.89
N ASN A 37 7.16 -6.09 -12.87
CA ASN A 37 7.39 -5.49 -14.17
C ASN A 37 6.54 -6.12 -15.27
N ASP A 38 5.85 -7.23 -14.97
CA ASP A 38 4.93 -7.87 -15.91
C ASP A 38 3.48 -7.39 -15.75
N PRO A 39 2.64 -7.50 -16.79
CA PRO A 39 1.23 -7.14 -16.72
C PRO A 39 0.45 -7.97 -15.68
N LEU A 40 -0.37 -7.27 -14.90
CA LEU A 40 -1.31 -7.88 -13.96
C LEU A 40 -2.33 -8.77 -14.67
N ALA A 41 -2.80 -9.80 -13.96
CA ALA A 41 -3.97 -10.57 -14.35
C ALA A 41 -5.18 -10.18 -13.47
N ILE A 42 -6.39 -10.52 -13.94
CA ILE A 42 -7.55 -10.61 -13.05
C ILE A 42 -7.56 -11.99 -12.42
N GLY A 43 -7.82 -12.04 -11.11
CA GLY A 43 -7.90 -13.27 -10.34
C GLY A 43 -8.96 -13.21 -9.23
N SER A 44 -9.05 -14.31 -8.51
CA SER A 44 -9.91 -14.50 -7.33
C SER A 44 -9.05 -14.74 -6.10
N PHE A 45 -9.60 -14.45 -4.92
CA PHE A 45 -9.03 -14.91 -3.65
C PHE A 45 -9.82 -16.12 -3.17
N ASP A 46 -9.35 -17.31 -3.55
CA ASP A 46 -10.07 -18.58 -3.40
C ASP A 46 -9.77 -19.27 -2.05
N ASP A 47 -9.83 -18.52 -0.95
CA ASP A 47 -9.73 -19.07 0.39
C ASP A 47 -11.13 -19.39 0.93
N PRO A 48 -11.45 -20.67 1.23
CA PRO A 48 -12.80 -21.09 1.62
C PRO A 48 -13.28 -20.50 2.95
N ARG A 49 -12.39 -19.87 3.73
CA ARG A 49 -12.76 -19.14 4.95
C ARG A 49 -13.44 -17.80 4.65
N TYR A 50 -13.32 -17.29 3.43
CA TYR A 50 -13.84 -15.99 3.03
C TYR A 50 -14.80 -16.13 1.85
N ASN A 51 -15.93 -15.42 1.91
CA ASN A 51 -16.87 -15.34 0.80
C ASN A 51 -16.51 -14.14 -0.09
N MET A 52 -15.57 -14.33 -1.00
CA MET A 52 -15.02 -13.28 -1.86
C MET A 52 -15.62 -13.32 -3.26
N GLU A 53 -15.81 -12.15 -3.86
CA GLU A 53 -16.30 -12.05 -5.24
C GLU A 53 -15.25 -12.62 -6.22
N PRO A 54 -15.62 -13.61 -7.05
CA PRO A 54 -14.73 -14.15 -8.07
C PRO A 54 -14.29 -13.08 -9.07
N ASN A 55 -13.05 -13.15 -9.55
CA ASN A 55 -12.50 -12.18 -10.51
C ASN A 55 -12.52 -10.71 -10.02
N GLY A 56 -12.59 -10.50 -8.71
CA GLY A 56 -12.59 -9.18 -8.05
C GLY A 56 -11.20 -8.63 -7.72
N HIS A 57 -10.12 -9.35 -8.06
CA HIS A 57 -8.76 -9.02 -7.65
C HIS A 57 -7.83 -8.80 -8.85
N TRP A 58 -6.84 -7.94 -8.67
CA TRP A 58 -5.61 -7.98 -9.43
C TRP A 58 -4.72 -9.09 -8.88
N ALA A 59 -4.14 -9.89 -9.76
CA ALA A 59 -3.14 -10.89 -9.41
C ALA A 59 -1.77 -10.44 -9.91
N VAL A 60 -0.85 -10.26 -8.95
CA VAL A 60 0.59 -10.19 -9.18
C VAL A 60 1.07 -11.63 -9.23
N ARG A 61 1.56 -12.09 -10.38
CA ARG A 61 1.89 -13.52 -10.56
C ARG A 61 3.16 -13.88 -9.80
N ALA A 62 4.17 -13.01 -9.86
CA ALA A 62 5.44 -13.18 -9.19
C ALA A 62 6.14 -11.82 -9.09
N TRP A 63 6.44 -11.37 -7.87
CA TRP A 63 7.27 -10.18 -7.70
C TRP A 63 8.66 -10.40 -8.31
N ASP A 64 9.14 -9.45 -9.12
CA ASP A 64 10.51 -9.42 -9.62
C ASP A 64 11.50 -8.99 -8.53
N VAL A 65 11.03 -8.15 -7.60
CA VAL A 65 11.83 -7.62 -6.49
C VAL A 65 11.04 -7.76 -5.19
N ALA A 66 11.69 -8.37 -4.20
CA ALA A 66 11.15 -8.63 -2.87
C ALA A 66 9.88 -9.51 -2.89
N ALA A 67 9.08 -9.44 -1.85
CA ALA A 67 7.83 -10.17 -1.66
C ALA A 67 6.93 -9.40 -0.67
N THR A 68 5.66 -9.79 -0.56
CA THR A 68 4.87 -9.44 0.62
C THR A 68 4.95 -10.55 1.67
N GLU A 69 4.55 -10.24 2.90
CA GLU A 69 4.51 -11.21 4.01
C GLU A 69 3.29 -10.88 4.90
N GLU A 70 3.02 -11.71 5.91
CA GLU A 70 2.00 -11.42 6.93
C GLU A 70 2.14 -9.98 7.47
N GLY A 71 1.03 -9.32 7.78
CA GLY A 71 1.00 -7.91 8.17
C GLY A 71 1.04 -6.92 6.99
N SER A 72 1.30 -7.38 5.77
CA SER A 72 1.23 -6.52 4.56
C SER A 72 -0.20 -6.27 4.08
N SER A 73 -1.19 -7.03 4.56
CA SER A 73 -2.59 -6.92 4.16
C SER A 73 -3.12 -5.48 4.28
N GLY A 74 -3.88 -5.03 3.28
CA GLY A 74 -4.38 -3.66 3.17
C GLY A 74 -3.40 -2.65 2.56
N SER A 75 -2.14 -3.02 2.33
CA SER A 75 -1.18 -2.17 1.62
C SER A 75 -1.58 -1.94 0.16
N PRO A 76 -1.29 -0.75 -0.42
CA PRO A 76 -1.69 -0.44 -1.77
C PRO A 76 -0.83 -1.15 -2.83
N LEU A 77 -1.47 -1.62 -3.89
CA LEU A 77 -0.83 -1.83 -5.19
C LEU A 77 -0.84 -0.53 -5.96
N LEU A 78 0.31 -0.10 -6.45
CA LEU A 78 0.48 1.17 -7.14
C LEU A 78 0.86 0.97 -8.59
N ASP A 79 0.31 1.80 -9.47
CA ASP A 79 0.77 1.89 -10.85
C ASP A 79 2.12 2.62 -10.97
N LYS A 80 2.63 2.71 -12.20
CA LYS A 80 3.91 3.36 -12.51
C LYS A 80 3.94 4.85 -12.10
N GLU A 81 2.79 5.53 -12.11
CA GLU A 81 2.62 6.92 -11.65
C GLU A 81 2.33 7.03 -10.13
N LYS A 82 2.42 5.92 -9.38
CA LYS A 82 2.18 5.83 -7.93
C LYS A 82 0.74 6.13 -7.50
N ARG A 83 -0.23 5.75 -8.33
CA ARG A 83 -1.66 5.78 -8.01
C ARG A 83 -2.15 4.41 -7.57
N VAL A 84 -3.08 4.39 -6.63
CA VAL A 84 -3.66 3.17 -6.07
C VAL A 84 -4.51 2.44 -7.12
N LEU A 85 -4.18 1.17 -7.36
CA LEU A 85 -4.94 0.22 -8.19
C LEU A 85 -5.80 -0.74 -7.36
N GLY A 86 -5.50 -0.87 -6.07
CA GLY A 86 -6.06 -1.88 -5.20
C GLY A 86 -5.35 -2.00 -3.85
N ALA A 87 -5.79 -2.92 -3.01
CA ALA A 87 -5.19 -3.20 -1.70
C ALA A 87 -4.97 -4.70 -1.48
N LEU A 88 -3.84 -5.08 -0.87
CA LEU A 88 -3.45 -6.49 -0.69
C LEU A 88 -4.49 -7.23 0.15
N THR A 89 -5.06 -8.30 -0.41
CA THR A 89 -5.93 -9.22 0.34
C THR A 89 -5.06 -10.30 1.00
N GLY A 90 -4.18 -10.92 0.22
CA GLY A 90 -3.29 -12.00 0.67
C GLY A 90 -2.52 -12.60 -0.51
N GLY A 91 -1.83 -13.71 -0.29
CA GLY A 91 -1.02 -14.36 -1.30
C GLY A 91 -0.10 -15.44 -0.74
N GLU A 92 0.74 -15.96 -1.60
CA GLU A 92 1.71 -17.02 -1.29
C GLU A 92 3.16 -16.52 -1.29
N SER A 93 3.40 -15.25 -1.63
CA SER A 93 4.78 -14.77 -1.74
C SER A 93 5.51 -14.80 -0.40
N GLN A 94 6.82 -15.08 -0.47
CA GLN A 94 7.75 -15.01 0.65
C GLN A 94 9.17 -14.76 0.15
N CYS A 95 10.02 -14.13 0.96
CA CYS A 95 11.37 -13.73 0.57
C CYS A 95 12.24 -14.90 0.06
N SER A 96 11.99 -16.12 0.55
CA SER A 96 12.75 -17.32 0.21
C SER A 96 12.24 -18.10 -1.01
N SER A 97 11.11 -17.71 -1.62
CA SER A 97 10.32 -18.44 -2.64
C SER A 97 9.10 -19.17 -2.06
N PRO A 98 7.89 -19.10 -2.67
CA PRO A 98 7.65 -18.54 -4.01
C PRO A 98 7.56 -17.00 -4.02
N PRO A 99 7.80 -16.34 -5.17
CA PRO A 99 7.66 -14.89 -5.32
C PRO A 99 6.19 -14.43 -5.48
N GLY A 100 5.23 -15.35 -5.42
CA GLY A 100 3.81 -15.09 -5.67
C GLY A 100 3.04 -16.42 -5.87
N PRO A 101 1.75 -16.34 -6.20
CA PRO A 101 1.00 -15.13 -6.51
C PRO A 101 0.57 -14.35 -5.26
N ASP A 102 0.47 -13.04 -5.41
CA ASP A 102 -0.23 -12.17 -4.46
C ASP A 102 -1.46 -11.54 -5.11
N VAL A 103 -2.55 -11.46 -4.35
CA VAL A 103 -3.83 -10.93 -4.82
C VAL A 103 -4.24 -9.67 -4.09
N TYR A 104 -4.57 -8.65 -4.87
CA TYR A 104 -4.98 -7.33 -4.43
C TYR A 104 -6.42 -7.10 -4.83
N SER A 105 -7.29 -6.69 -3.92
CA SER A 105 -8.63 -6.22 -4.25
C SER A 105 -8.56 -5.16 -5.35
N SER A 106 -9.30 -5.33 -6.44
CA SER A 106 -9.19 -4.45 -7.61
C SER A 106 -10.08 -3.23 -7.45
N LEU A 107 -9.48 -2.03 -7.44
CA LEU A 107 -10.25 -0.79 -7.40
C LEU A 107 -11.12 -0.64 -8.65
N TYR A 108 -10.63 -1.08 -9.83
CA TYR A 108 -11.42 -1.13 -11.06
C TYR A 108 -12.69 -1.97 -10.91
N LYS A 109 -12.59 -3.17 -10.34
CA LYS A 109 -13.75 -4.07 -10.13
C LYS A 109 -14.69 -3.54 -9.06
N ALA A 110 -14.14 -3.00 -7.97
CA ALA A 110 -14.92 -2.50 -6.85
C ALA A 110 -15.55 -1.12 -7.09
N TRP A 111 -15.11 -0.38 -8.11
CA TRP A 111 -15.41 1.05 -8.31
C TRP A 111 -16.90 1.40 -8.22
N ASN A 112 -17.73 0.61 -8.93
CA ASN A 112 -19.17 0.85 -9.07
C ASN A 112 -20.03 -0.16 -8.29
N ILE A 113 -19.43 -1.01 -7.44
CA ILE A 113 -20.20 -1.98 -6.65
C ILE A 113 -21.03 -1.23 -5.61
N THR A 114 -22.32 -1.55 -5.53
CA THR A 114 -23.27 -0.95 -4.57
C THR A 114 -23.92 -2.03 -3.71
N GLY A 115 -24.50 -1.64 -2.57
CA GLY A 115 -25.24 -2.57 -1.72
C GLY A 115 -24.34 -3.53 -0.93
N SER A 116 -23.09 -3.15 -0.69
CA SER A 116 -22.22 -3.87 0.24
C SER A 116 -22.80 -3.85 1.66
N LEU A 117 -22.45 -4.83 2.48
CA LEU A 117 -23.00 -4.98 3.83
C LEU A 117 -22.79 -3.70 4.66
N GLY A 118 -23.88 -3.04 5.03
CA GLY A 118 -23.84 -1.79 5.80
C GLY A 118 -23.37 -0.55 5.03
N ASN A 119 -23.14 -0.66 3.71
CA ASN A 119 -22.80 0.48 2.86
C ASN A 119 -23.61 0.47 1.55
N PRO A 120 -24.58 1.37 1.38
CA PRO A 120 -25.35 1.46 0.14
C PRO A 120 -24.54 2.04 -1.03
N ASN A 121 -23.48 2.79 -0.75
CA ASN A 121 -22.73 3.57 -1.75
C ASN A 121 -21.57 2.77 -2.35
N SER A 122 -21.20 3.15 -3.58
CA SER A 122 -20.01 2.65 -4.26
C SER A 122 -18.74 3.38 -3.83
N LEU A 123 -17.56 2.79 -4.08
CA LEU A 123 -16.28 3.48 -3.86
C LEU A 123 -16.19 4.78 -4.66
N LYS A 124 -16.70 4.78 -5.90
CA LYS A 124 -16.82 5.98 -6.74
C LYS A 124 -17.52 7.13 -6.02
N SER A 125 -18.58 6.86 -5.26
CA SER A 125 -19.34 7.89 -4.54
C SER A 125 -18.49 8.65 -3.51
N TYR A 126 -17.42 8.04 -3.01
CA TYR A 126 -16.49 8.65 -2.06
C TYR A 126 -15.27 9.28 -2.75
N LEU A 127 -14.74 8.61 -3.77
CA LEU A 127 -13.48 8.99 -4.42
C LEU A 127 -13.67 9.95 -5.62
N ASP A 128 -14.87 9.98 -6.21
CA ASP A 128 -15.29 10.90 -7.27
C ASP A 128 -16.74 11.41 -7.02
N PRO A 129 -16.99 12.13 -5.90
CA PRO A 129 -18.33 12.62 -5.56
C PRO A 129 -18.87 13.64 -6.58
N GLY A 130 -17.98 14.30 -7.33
CA GLY A 130 -18.32 15.23 -8.41
C GLY A 130 -18.67 14.54 -9.74
N ASN A 131 -18.56 13.21 -9.82
CA ASN A 131 -18.81 12.43 -11.04
C ASN A 131 -18.02 12.94 -12.26
N SER A 132 -16.74 13.27 -12.04
CA SER A 132 -15.81 13.85 -13.02
C SER A 132 -15.58 12.99 -14.27
N GLN A 133 -15.93 11.69 -14.21
CA GLN A 133 -15.63 10.68 -15.25
C GLN A 133 -14.14 10.39 -15.42
N PHE A 134 -13.28 10.86 -14.52
CA PHE A 134 -11.87 10.53 -14.57
C PHE A 134 -11.65 9.04 -14.27
N GLN A 135 -10.77 8.41 -15.04
CA GLN A 135 -10.30 7.05 -14.76
C GLN A 135 -9.10 7.04 -13.82
N GLN A 136 -8.47 8.19 -13.61
CA GLN A 136 -7.32 8.33 -12.74
C GLN A 136 -7.24 9.76 -12.23
N ILE A 137 -6.73 9.92 -11.01
CA ILE A 137 -6.31 11.21 -10.46
C ILE A 137 -4.93 11.05 -9.85
N ASP A 138 -4.12 12.09 -9.94
CA ASP A 138 -2.80 12.10 -9.32
C ASP A 138 -2.90 12.38 -7.82
N GLY A 139 -1.81 12.11 -7.11
CA GLY A 139 -1.75 12.36 -5.68
C GLY A 139 -1.71 13.84 -5.31
N PHE A 140 -2.00 14.11 -4.05
CA PHE A 140 -2.02 15.44 -3.47
C PHE A 140 -1.08 15.53 -2.27
N ASN A 141 -0.14 16.46 -2.33
CA ASN A 141 0.73 16.82 -1.23
C ASN A 141 0.29 18.18 -0.64
N PRO A 142 -0.32 18.23 0.55
CA PRO A 142 -0.64 19.51 1.20
C PRO A 142 0.60 20.26 1.72
N TYR A 143 1.76 19.60 1.80
CA TYR A 143 3.02 20.11 2.33
C TYR A 143 4.04 20.45 1.23
N LEU A 144 3.61 20.77 0.01
CA LEU A 144 4.52 21.08 -1.13
C LEU A 144 5.61 22.12 -0.79
N ASN A 145 5.27 23.11 0.03
CA ASN A 145 6.19 24.19 0.42
C ASN A 145 6.94 23.91 1.74
N GLN A 146 6.74 22.73 2.32
CA GLN A 146 7.39 22.28 3.55
C GLN A 146 8.14 20.98 3.24
N PRO A 147 9.35 21.07 2.64
CA PRO A 147 10.09 19.88 2.24
C PRO A 147 10.31 18.97 3.45
N TYR A 148 10.04 17.68 3.25
CA TYR A 148 10.27 16.68 4.30
C TYR A 148 11.77 16.68 4.66
N THR A 149 12.06 16.73 5.96
CA THR A 149 13.38 16.33 6.46
C THR A 149 13.29 14.87 6.80
N ARG A 150 13.96 13.96 6.07
CA ARG A 150 14.04 12.56 6.49
C ARG A 150 14.73 12.50 7.85
N SER A 151 13.97 12.31 8.93
CA SER A 151 14.52 11.97 10.25
C SER A 151 14.91 10.50 10.24
N SER A 152 16.02 10.18 9.56
CA SER A 152 16.64 8.86 9.63
C SER A 152 17.99 8.99 10.29
N ASN A 153 18.29 8.06 11.18
CA ASN A 153 19.61 7.84 11.75
C ASN A 153 20.62 7.24 10.75
N TYR A 154 20.20 6.97 9.50
CA TYR A 154 21.07 6.43 8.45
C TYR A 154 21.31 7.45 7.33
N VAL A 155 22.58 7.70 7.04
CA VAL A 155 23.03 8.48 5.89
C VAL A 155 23.39 7.55 4.72
N ALA A 156 23.43 8.10 3.51
CA ALA A 156 23.70 7.31 2.29
C ALA A 156 25.06 6.59 2.29
N THR A 157 25.97 6.97 3.17
CA THR A 157 27.30 6.37 3.35
C THR A 157 27.32 5.23 4.35
N ASP A 158 26.23 4.96 5.05
CA ASP A 158 26.19 3.90 6.05
C ASP A 158 26.13 2.52 5.38
N SER A 159 27.00 1.63 5.84
CA SER A 159 27.06 0.23 5.40
C SER A 159 26.48 -0.68 6.48
N VAL A 160 25.55 -1.55 6.10
CA VAL A 160 24.97 -2.55 7.01
C VAL A 160 26.07 -3.53 7.44
N ILE A 161 26.40 -3.51 8.74
CA ILE A 161 27.40 -4.41 9.34
C ILE A 161 26.76 -5.65 9.98
N GLN A 162 25.48 -5.58 10.37
CA GLN A 162 24.76 -6.71 10.95
C GLN A 162 23.24 -6.50 10.86
N SER A 163 22.50 -7.57 10.55
CA SER A 163 21.03 -7.61 10.61
C SER A 163 20.59 -8.50 11.76
N TYR A 164 19.79 -7.96 12.68
CA TYR A 164 19.16 -8.71 13.76
C TYR A 164 17.67 -8.90 13.47
N TYR A 165 17.20 -10.14 13.52
CA TYR A 165 15.77 -10.45 13.42
C TYR A 165 15.22 -10.67 14.83
N ASN A 166 14.41 -9.73 15.32
CA ASN A 166 13.69 -9.87 16.58
C ASN A 166 12.20 -9.87 16.28
N SER A 167 11.47 -10.83 16.86
CA SER A 167 10.01 -10.85 16.77
C SER A 167 9.44 -9.70 17.61
N VAL A 168 8.76 -8.77 16.94
CA VAL A 168 8.02 -7.70 17.61
C VAL A 168 6.53 -8.01 17.45
N PRO A 169 5.70 -7.90 18.50
CA PRO A 169 4.26 -8.09 18.36
C PRO A 169 3.69 -7.10 17.32
N MET A 170 2.82 -7.58 16.43
CA MET A 170 2.25 -6.86 15.29
C MET A 170 1.58 -5.51 15.64
N PHE A 171 1.21 -5.30 16.91
CA PHE A 171 0.58 -4.07 17.42
C PHE A 171 1.40 -3.37 18.51
N ALA A 172 2.63 -3.79 18.76
CA ALA A 172 3.49 -3.15 19.76
C ALA A 172 4.09 -1.86 19.17
N THR A 173 3.25 -0.82 19.09
CA THR A 173 3.66 0.55 18.82
C THR A 173 4.24 1.22 20.08
N ASN A 174 5.00 0.47 20.89
CA ASN A 174 5.89 0.95 21.93
C ASN A 174 6.48 -0.29 22.62
N ASN A 175 7.64 -0.78 22.20
CA ASN A 175 8.35 -1.81 22.95
C ASN A 175 9.54 -1.20 23.70
N THR A 176 10.02 -1.90 24.72
CA THR A 176 11.13 -1.51 25.60
C THR A 176 12.49 -1.41 24.90
N PHE A 177 12.58 -1.67 23.60
CA PHE A 177 13.80 -1.46 22.82
C PHE A 177 13.99 0.00 22.39
N GLY A 178 13.01 0.87 22.66
CA GLY A 178 13.07 2.28 22.30
C GLY A 178 12.81 2.47 20.81
N TYR A 179 11.97 3.45 20.48
CA TYR A 179 11.87 3.93 19.12
C TYR A 179 13.15 4.67 18.74
N ASN A 180 14.01 4.05 17.93
CA ASN A 180 15.00 4.81 17.15
C ASN A 180 14.47 5.18 15.75
N GLU A 181 13.33 4.62 15.33
CA GLU A 181 12.75 4.85 14.02
C GLU A 181 11.27 5.23 14.16
N PHE A 182 10.94 6.43 13.68
CA PHE A 182 9.57 6.88 13.50
C PHE A 182 9.22 6.78 12.02
N ALA A 183 8.00 6.32 11.71
CA ALA A 183 7.35 6.74 10.48
C ALA A 183 7.02 8.24 10.63
N GLU A 184 7.99 9.10 10.30
CA GLU A 184 7.80 10.52 10.02
C GLU A 184 7.15 11.33 11.17
N GLU A 185 7.83 11.46 12.32
CA GLU A 185 7.44 12.40 13.39
C GLU A 185 8.19 13.74 13.26
N PHE A 186 7.44 14.86 13.17
CA PHE A 186 8.00 16.22 13.14
C PHE A 186 7.36 17.14 14.20
N TYR A 187 8.15 18.12 14.66
CA TYR A 187 7.68 19.24 15.48
C TYR A 187 7.31 20.41 14.56
N ALA A 188 6.01 20.71 14.43
CA ALA A 188 5.53 21.85 13.66
C ALA A 188 5.58 23.15 14.50
N SER A 189 6.01 24.25 13.89
CA SER A 189 6.07 25.57 14.52
C SER A 189 4.74 26.33 14.52
N THR A 190 3.69 25.83 13.84
CA THR A 190 2.40 26.51 13.75
C THR A 190 1.28 25.50 13.44
N PRO A 191 0.07 25.60 14.05
CA PRO A 191 -1.00 24.62 13.80
C PRO A 191 -1.58 24.77 12.39
N ALA A 192 -1.59 23.69 11.59
CA ALA A 192 -2.40 23.63 10.38
C ALA A 192 -3.89 23.56 10.75
N ARG A 193 -4.70 24.46 10.16
CA ARG A 193 -6.16 24.37 10.17
C ARG A 193 -6.60 23.79 8.81
N LEU A 194 -7.43 22.76 8.87
CA LEU A 194 -8.17 22.21 7.71
C LEU A 194 -9.19 23.23 7.20
#